data_AF-A0A7S0VCB4-F1
#
_entry.id   AF-A0A7S0VCB4-F1
#
_cell.length_a   1.000
_cell.length_b   1.000
_cell.length_c   1.000
_cell.angle_alpha   90.00
_cell.angle_beta   90.00
_cell.angle_gamma   90.00
#
_symmetry.space_group_name_H-M   'P 1'
#
loop_
_entity.id
_entity.type
_entity.pdbx_description
1 polymer ?
#
loop_
_entity_poly.entity_id
_entity_poly.type
_entity_poly.pdbx_seq_one_letter_code
_entity_poly.pdbx_strand_id
1 'polypeptide(L)'
;MSSLIEGASVVLKFTPQHALLGGSLIGIAAVGKLFLTGRVLGVSGAIKGIVNGDTAPWRPAFLSGLIAGGLALSHYLPSAFEVLPETYTVSRATVGGFLVGLGAALGNGCTSGHGICGNARLSLRSLAFTLMFMASGAASCFLSGAAKAAGIANVAPAFVAASVTDVKTVATTAAAAIAGFSLLGKIGQSVSGSIKSVVEKVATGTSGFVFALGLGFAGMCRPSKVIGFLNLAGPWDPTLMFVMGSAVVISAAGYAAIQKFKVLEKPVVCEAFSISTLSNIDKKLLIGAALFGAGWGIGGICPGPGVVSAAEMSPQVLAYLGSLCLGMVVERLISKAAPGCQCPASSGSKTEGESSKKKAQ
;
A
#
# COMPACT_ATOMS: atom_id res chain seq x y z
N MET A 1 4.79 26.89 28.97
CA MET A 1 4.10 25.68 28.46
C MET A 1 2.77 26.03 27.78
N SER A 2 1.99 26.95 28.34
CA SER A 2 0.68 27.38 27.82
C SER A 2 0.75 28.12 26.46
N SER A 3 1.80 28.91 26.21
CA SER A 3 2.00 29.67 24.96
C SER A 3 2.57 28.86 23.78
N LEU A 4 2.90 27.58 23.98
CA LEU A 4 3.37 26.66 22.92
C LEU A 4 2.23 25.78 22.36
N ILE A 5 1.03 25.89 22.95
CA ILE A 5 -0.16 25.10 22.62
C ILE A 5 -1.21 25.95 21.88
N GLU A 6 -1.09 27.27 21.91
CA GLU A 6 -1.97 28.17 21.14
C GLU A 6 -1.72 28.01 19.63
N GLY A 7 -2.55 27.17 18.99
CA GLY A 7 -2.61 26.98 17.54
C GLY A 7 -2.23 25.58 17.03
N ALA A 8 -1.76 24.67 17.88
CA ALA A 8 -1.46 23.29 17.48
C ALA A 8 -2.61 22.34 17.85
N SER A 9 -3.22 21.69 16.85
CA SER A 9 -4.36 20.79 17.05
C SER A 9 -3.97 19.32 17.26
N VAL A 10 -2.72 18.93 16.98
CA VAL A 10 -2.30 17.52 17.00
C VAL A 10 -0.98 17.33 17.76
N VAL A 11 -1.02 16.55 18.83
CA VAL A 11 0.18 16.05 19.54
C VAL A 11 0.46 14.62 19.11
N LEU A 12 1.66 14.38 18.57
CA LEU A 12 2.07 13.05 18.13
C LEU A 12 2.30 12.12 19.34
N LYS A 13 1.78 10.89 19.25
CA LYS A 13 1.92 9.86 20.27
C LYS A 13 2.59 8.64 19.66
N PHE A 14 3.82 8.33 20.05
CA PHE A 14 4.51 7.15 19.54
C PHE A 14 4.11 5.91 20.35
N THR A 15 3.52 4.92 19.66
CA THR A 15 3.06 3.67 20.26
C THR A 15 3.66 2.49 19.48
N PRO A 16 4.84 1.99 19.87
CA PRO A 16 5.58 0.99 19.08
C PRO A 16 4.83 -0.33 18.93
N GLN A 17 4.03 -0.73 19.91
CA GLN A 17 3.32 -2.01 19.85
C GLN A 17 2.26 -2.01 18.75
N HIS A 18 1.45 -0.95 18.65
CA HIS A 18 0.48 -0.77 17.55
C HIS A 18 1.17 -0.73 16.19
N ALA A 19 2.30 -0.03 16.10
CA ALA A 19 3.11 0.05 14.88
C ALA A 19 3.59 -1.34 14.42
N LEU A 20 4.20 -2.11 15.33
CA LEU A 20 4.70 -3.45 15.05
C LEU A 20 3.60 -4.43 14.68
N LEU A 21 2.50 -4.45 15.46
CA LEU A 21 1.39 -5.37 15.26
C LEU A 21 0.60 -5.04 13.98
N GLY A 22 0.33 -3.76 13.71
CA GLY A 22 -0.29 -3.31 12.48
C GLY A 22 0.57 -3.60 11.24
N GLY A 23 1.89 -3.37 11.32
CA GLY A 23 2.82 -3.76 10.27
C GLY A 23 2.90 -5.28 10.06
N SER A 24 2.79 -6.07 11.13
CA SER A 24 2.74 -7.53 11.03
C SER A 24 1.47 -8.00 10.30
N LEU A 25 0.31 -7.40 10.58
CA LEU A 25 -0.93 -7.65 9.83
C LEU A 25 -0.80 -7.33 8.35
N ILE A 26 -0.16 -6.20 8.02
CA ILE A 26 0.13 -5.81 6.63
C ILE A 26 1.00 -6.88 5.95
N GLY A 27 2.04 -7.37 6.63
CA GLY A 27 2.89 -8.45 6.15
C GLY A 27 2.12 -9.76 5.94
N ILE A 28 1.28 -10.16 6.90
CA ILE A 28 0.41 -11.35 6.80
C ILE A 28 -0.53 -11.24 5.60
N ALA A 29 -1.15 -10.09 5.37
CA ALA A 29 -1.99 -9.86 4.21
C ALA A 29 -1.21 -9.97 2.88
N ALA A 30 0.00 -9.43 2.83
CA ALA A 30 0.87 -9.50 1.65
C ALA A 30 1.30 -10.94 1.34
N VAL A 31 1.73 -11.69 2.34
CA VAL A 31 2.14 -13.10 2.21
C VAL A 31 0.94 -13.99 1.90
N GLY A 32 -0.18 -13.82 2.59
CA GLY A 32 -1.41 -14.58 2.34
C GLY A 32 -1.91 -14.41 0.90
N LYS A 33 -1.95 -13.17 0.41
CA LYS A 33 -2.27 -12.89 -1.00
C LYS A 33 -1.29 -13.56 -1.95
N LEU A 34 0.00 -13.49 -1.68
CA LEU A 34 1.05 -14.10 -2.50
C LEU A 34 0.92 -15.63 -2.55
N PHE A 35 0.70 -16.28 -1.41
CA PHE A 35 0.63 -17.74 -1.31
C PHE A 35 -0.62 -18.27 -2.03
N LEU A 36 -1.76 -17.59 -1.87
CA LEU A 36 -3.02 -18.01 -2.47
C LEU A 36 -3.05 -17.71 -3.97
N THR A 37 -2.72 -16.49 -4.38
CA THR A 37 -2.96 -16.00 -5.75
C THR A 37 -1.71 -15.92 -6.62
N GLY A 38 -0.53 -16.13 -6.04
CA GLY A 38 0.76 -15.95 -6.73
C GLY A 38 1.12 -14.50 -7.02
N ARG A 39 0.25 -13.54 -6.71
CA ARG A 39 0.42 -12.13 -7.10
C ARG A 39 0.86 -11.27 -5.92
N VAL A 40 1.93 -10.51 -6.14
CA VAL A 40 2.44 -9.51 -5.19
C VAL A 40 1.35 -8.48 -4.83
N LEU A 41 1.31 -8.05 -3.57
CA LEU A 41 0.39 -7.02 -3.11
C LEU A 41 0.82 -5.63 -3.58
N GLY A 42 -0.10 -4.86 -4.18
CA GLY A 42 0.19 -3.52 -4.65
C GLY A 42 -1.07 -2.68 -4.86
N VAL A 43 -1.33 -1.73 -3.96
CA VAL A 43 -2.54 -0.88 -4.01
C VAL A 43 -2.54 0.01 -5.25
N SER A 44 -1.45 0.76 -5.49
CA SER A 44 -1.34 1.64 -6.66
C SER A 44 -1.38 0.87 -7.97
N GLY A 45 -0.85 -0.36 -7.97
CA GLY A 45 -0.99 -1.27 -9.11
C GLY A 45 -2.45 -1.57 -9.38
N ALA A 46 -3.22 -1.97 -8.35
CA ALA A 46 -4.66 -2.24 -8.44
C ALA A 46 -5.45 -1.04 -9.01
N ILE A 47 -5.24 0.16 -8.45
CA ILE A 47 -5.88 1.41 -8.90
C ILE A 47 -5.49 1.73 -10.36
N LYS A 48 -4.19 1.74 -10.67
CA LYS A 48 -3.68 2.04 -12.02
C LYS A 48 -4.27 1.11 -13.08
N GLY A 49 -4.41 -0.18 -12.76
CA GLY A 49 -5.03 -1.15 -13.65
C GLY A 49 -6.46 -0.73 -14.04
N ILE A 50 -7.29 -0.44 -13.05
CA ILE A 50 -8.67 -0.01 -13.26
C ILE A 50 -8.73 1.30 -14.06
N VAL A 51 -7.90 2.29 -13.69
CA VAL A 51 -7.78 3.57 -14.41
C VAL A 51 -7.37 3.38 -15.88
N ASN A 52 -6.55 2.36 -16.15
CA ASN A 52 -6.12 2.03 -17.51
C ASN A 52 -7.12 1.15 -18.29
N GLY A 53 -8.23 0.75 -17.68
CA GLY A 53 -9.25 -0.13 -18.27
C GLY A 53 -8.98 -1.62 -18.09
N ASP A 54 -7.96 -2.01 -17.31
CA ASP A 54 -7.73 -3.39 -16.87
C ASP A 54 -8.61 -3.67 -15.64
N THR A 55 -9.75 -4.33 -15.89
CA THR A 55 -10.73 -4.73 -14.88
C THR A 55 -10.57 -6.19 -14.44
N ALA A 56 -9.34 -6.74 -14.52
CA ALA A 56 -9.05 -8.08 -14.03
C ALA A 56 -9.67 -8.28 -12.64
N PRO A 57 -10.50 -9.35 -12.41
CA PRO A 57 -11.41 -9.42 -11.26
C PRO A 57 -10.76 -9.30 -9.87
N TRP A 58 -9.47 -9.62 -9.75
CA TRP A 58 -8.71 -9.49 -8.52
C TRP A 58 -8.53 -8.02 -8.08
N ARG A 59 -8.49 -7.07 -9.02
CA ARG A 59 -8.29 -5.64 -8.73
C ARG A 59 -9.48 -5.03 -7.98
N PRO A 60 -10.72 -5.10 -8.50
CA PRO A 60 -11.88 -4.61 -7.76
C PRO A 60 -12.12 -5.43 -6.48
N ALA A 61 -11.84 -6.74 -6.48
CA ALA A 61 -11.94 -7.55 -5.27
C ALA A 61 -10.97 -7.07 -4.17
N PHE A 62 -9.72 -6.75 -4.51
CA PHE A 62 -8.75 -6.21 -3.56
C PHE A 62 -9.19 -4.84 -3.02
N LEU A 63 -9.62 -3.94 -3.89
CA LEU A 63 -10.02 -2.59 -3.51
C LEU A 63 -11.33 -2.59 -2.71
N SER A 64 -12.30 -3.44 -3.05
CA SER A 64 -13.53 -3.58 -2.26
C SER A 64 -13.22 -4.13 -0.87
N GLY A 65 -12.26 -5.04 -0.74
CA GLY A 65 -11.73 -5.48 0.55
C GLY A 65 -11.14 -4.33 1.37
N LEU A 66 -10.34 -3.45 0.75
CA LEU A 66 -9.79 -2.26 1.42
C LEU A 66 -10.89 -1.31 1.90
N ILE A 67 -11.88 -1.04 1.06
CA ILE A 67 -13.01 -0.16 1.39
C ILE A 67 -13.84 -0.78 2.51
N ALA A 68 -14.16 -2.07 2.43
CA ALA A 68 -14.88 -2.80 3.48
C ALA A 68 -14.13 -2.78 4.81
N GLY A 69 -12.80 -2.90 4.78
CA GLY A 69 -11.96 -2.76 5.97
C GLY A 69 -11.96 -1.34 6.53
N GLY A 70 -11.96 -0.33 5.65
CA GLY A 70 -12.13 1.07 6.04
C GLY A 70 -13.47 1.34 6.72
N LEU A 71 -14.57 0.83 6.16
CA LEU A 71 -15.90 0.92 6.76
C LEU A 71 -15.96 0.17 8.11
N ALA A 72 -15.35 -1.01 8.22
CA ALA A 72 -15.25 -1.71 9.50
C ALA A 72 -14.47 -0.88 10.53
N LEU A 73 -13.34 -0.28 10.14
CA LEU A 73 -12.57 0.60 11.02
C LEU A 73 -13.37 1.84 11.42
N SER A 74 -14.15 2.45 10.52
CA SER A 74 -14.90 3.67 10.86
C SER A 74 -16.00 3.39 11.88
N HIS A 75 -16.55 2.18 11.87
CA HIS A 75 -17.52 1.74 12.87
C HIS A 75 -16.90 1.26 14.19
N TYR A 76 -15.86 0.42 14.14
CA TYR A 76 -15.33 -0.26 15.34
C TYR A 76 -14.11 0.43 15.97
N LEU A 77 -13.34 1.18 15.18
CA LEU A 77 -12.16 1.91 15.64
C LEU A 77 -12.06 3.30 14.98
N PRO A 78 -13.01 4.22 15.26
CA PRO A 78 -13.01 5.55 14.64
C PRO A 78 -11.71 6.33 14.86
N SER A 79 -11.01 6.05 15.97
CA SER A 79 -9.70 6.64 16.31
C SER A 79 -8.56 6.30 15.34
N ALA A 80 -8.77 5.32 14.45
CA ALA A 80 -7.86 4.99 13.35
C ALA A 80 -7.79 6.12 12.32
N PHE A 81 -8.84 6.94 12.22
CA PHE A 81 -8.92 8.11 11.35
C PHE A 81 -8.63 9.39 12.12
N GLU A 82 -8.27 10.43 11.37
CA GLU A 82 -7.94 11.73 11.91
C GLU A 82 -8.77 12.80 11.22
N VAL A 83 -9.44 13.62 12.03
CA VAL A 83 -10.11 14.82 11.54
C VAL A 83 -9.03 15.84 11.21
N LEU A 84 -8.88 16.15 9.94
CA LEU A 84 -7.87 17.09 9.46
C LEU A 84 -8.25 18.53 9.81
N PRO A 85 -7.32 19.35 10.29
CA PRO A 85 -7.58 20.76 10.57
C PRO A 85 -7.88 21.52 9.28
N GLU A 86 -8.57 22.67 9.37
CA GLU A 86 -8.86 23.52 8.21
C GLU A 86 -7.61 24.00 7.47
N THR A 87 -6.48 24.11 8.18
CA THR A 87 -5.17 24.43 7.61
C THR A 87 -4.68 23.37 6.62
N TYR A 88 -5.17 22.14 6.72
CA TYR A 88 -4.93 21.09 5.75
C TYR A 88 -5.94 21.23 4.61
N THR A 89 -5.57 22.02 3.60
CA THR A 89 -6.46 22.41 2.52
C THR A 89 -6.71 21.29 1.51
N VAL A 90 -7.85 21.37 0.83
CA VAL A 90 -8.17 20.51 -0.33
C VAL A 90 -7.10 20.65 -1.42
N SER A 91 -6.58 21.86 -1.66
CA SER A 91 -5.52 22.08 -2.65
C SER A 91 -4.25 21.30 -2.35
N ARG A 92 -3.83 21.23 -1.09
CA ARG A 92 -2.69 20.41 -0.67
C ARG A 92 -2.95 18.94 -0.94
N ALA A 93 -4.14 18.45 -0.60
CA ALA A 93 -4.53 17.07 -0.86
C ALA A 93 -4.53 16.74 -2.36
N THR A 94 -5.04 17.66 -3.19
CA THR A 94 -5.05 17.54 -4.67
C THR A 94 -3.63 17.50 -5.25
N VAL A 95 -2.74 18.40 -4.83
CA VAL A 95 -1.35 18.40 -5.32
C VAL A 95 -0.63 17.12 -4.87
N GLY A 96 -0.80 16.73 -3.61
CA GLY A 96 -0.24 15.49 -3.07
C GLY A 96 -0.74 14.26 -3.83
N GLY A 97 -2.05 14.14 -4.03
CA GLY A 97 -2.67 13.03 -4.75
C GLY A 97 -2.19 12.94 -6.20
N PHE A 98 -2.21 14.06 -6.93
CA PHE A 98 -1.73 14.10 -8.31
C PHE A 98 -0.28 13.63 -8.46
N LEU A 99 0.64 14.16 -7.63
CA LEU A 99 2.05 13.80 -7.66
C LEU A 99 2.27 12.34 -7.26
N VAL A 100 1.57 11.84 -6.23
CA VAL A 100 1.60 10.43 -5.83
C VAL A 100 1.10 9.54 -6.95
N GLY A 101 0.02 9.92 -7.64
CA GLY A 101 -0.58 9.16 -8.73
C GLY A 101 0.34 9.04 -9.93
N LEU A 102 0.86 10.18 -10.38
CA LEU A 102 1.83 10.26 -11.47
C LEU A 102 3.12 9.50 -11.12
N GLY A 103 3.66 9.73 -9.92
CA GLY A 103 4.88 9.09 -9.45
C GLY A 103 4.75 7.57 -9.32
N ALA A 104 3.65 7.09 -8.73
CA ALA A 104 3.37 5.66 -8.63
C ALA A 104 3.20 4.99 -10.00
N ALA A 105 2.57 5.71 -10.94
CA ALA A 105 2.39 5.22 -12.30
C ALA A 105 3.71 5.13 -13.06
N LEU A 106 4.57 6.16 -12.98
CA LEU A 106 5.89 6.18 -13.61
C LEU A 106 6.83 5.14 -13.00
N GLY A 107 6.84 5.04 -11.67
CA GLY A 107 7.67 4.10 -10.91
C GLY A 107 7.22 2.65 -11.01
N ASN A 108 6.02 2.38 -11.55
CA ASN A 108 5.38 1.08 -11.57
C ASN A 108 5.24 0.44 -10.17
N GLY A 109 4.95 1.26 -9.15
CA GLY A 109 4.83 0.79 -7.78
C GLY A 109 4.58 1.90 -6.76
N CYS A 110 4.49 1.51 -5.49
CA CYS A 110 4.28 2.40 -4.35
C CYS A 110 4.92 1.81 -3.09
N THR A 111 4.70 2.41 -1.92
CA THR A 111 5.24 1.95 -0.63
C THR A 111 4.95 0.47 -0.34
N SER A 112 3.73 -0.04 -0.60
CA SER A 112 3.43 -1.46 -0.35
C SER A 112 4.13 -2.41 -1.34
N GLY A 113 4.35 -1.95 -2.58
CA GLY A 113 4.95 -2.74 -3.65
C GLY A 113 6.48 -2.75 -3.58
N HIS A 114 7.12 -1.57 -3.57
CA HIS A 114 8.58 -1.43 -3.48
C HIS A 114 9.06 -1.44 -2.03
N GLY A 115 8.43 -0.63 -1.17
CA GLY A 115 8.86 -0.45 0.23
C GLY A 115 8.72 -1.71 1.07
N ILE A 116 7.63 -2.47 0.91
CA ILE A 116 7.39 -3.71 1.67
C ILE A 116 7.80 -4.93 0.83
N CYS A 117 7.03 -5.26 -0.22
CA CYS A 117 7.23 -6.51 -0.96
C CYS A 117 8.55 -6.54 -1.74
N GLY A 118 9.02 -5.39 -2.24
CA GLY A 118 10.24 -5.27 -3.05
C GLY A 118 11.51 -5.37 -2.20
N ASN A 119 11.54 -4.66 -1.07
CA ASN A 119 12.64 -4.72 -0.10
C ASN A 119 12.71 -6.06 0.63
N ALA A 120 11.56 -6.71 0.89
CA ALA A 120 11.51 -8.07 1.42
C ALA A 120 12.20 -9.12 0.52
N ARG A 121 12.33 -8.82 -0.78
CA ARG A 121 13.07 -9.64 -1.76
C ARG A 121 14.51 -9.17 -1.99
N LEU A 122 15.00 -8.20 -1.22
CA LEU A 122 16.33 -7.59 -1.38
C LEU A 122 16.61 -7.04 -2.79
N SER A 123 15.57 -6.53 -3.46
CA SER A 123 15.71 -5.96 -4.81
C SER A 123 16.36 -4.58 -4.77
N LEU A 124 17.54 -4.42 -5.39
CA LEU A 124 18.22 -3.13 -5.52
C LEU A 124 17.35 -2.06 -6.19
N ARG A 125 16.54 -2.45 -7.19
CA ARG A 125 15.55 -1.57 -7.83
C ARG A 125 14.57 -0.98 -6.81
N SER A 126 14.04 -1.85 -5.94
CA SER A 126 13.07 -1.44 -4.91
C SER A 126 13.72 -0.62 -3.79
N LEU A 127 14.96 -0.95 -3.43
CA LEU A 127 15.73 -0.18 -2.46
C LEU A 127 16.02 1.23 -2.98
N ALA A 128 16.47 1.35 -4.23
CA ALA A 128 16.72 2.65 -4.87
C ALA A 128 15.44 3.49 -4.97
N PHE A 129 14.31 2.89 -5.35
CA PHE A 129 13.01 3.55 -5.32
C PHE A 129 12.67 4.03 -3.90
N THR A 130 12.90 3.17 -2.90
CA THR A 130 12.60 3.48 -1.49
C THR A 130 13.40 4.65 -0.95
N LEU A 131 14.71 4.62 -1.14
CA LEU A 131 15.60 5.69 -0.71
C LEU A 131 15.27 7.02 -1.40
N MET A 132 15.00 6.99 -2.71
CA MET A 132 14.67 8.19 -3.47
C MET A 132 13.35 8.82 -3.03
N PHE A 133 12.30 8.02 -2.83
CA PHE A 133 11.02 8.59 -2.38
C PHE A 133 11.08 9.07 -0.92
N MET A 134 11.83 8.39 -0.05
CA MET A 134 12.00 8.83 1.34
C MET A 134 12.73 10.18 1.40
N ALA A 135 13.84 10.32 0.66
CA ALA A 135 14.57 11.57 0.57
C ALA A 135 13.71 12.71 0.01
N SER A 136 13.02 12.46 -1.11
CA SER A 136 12.13 13.45 -1.74
C SER A 136 10.95 13.83 -0.83
N GLY A 137 10.37 12.86 -0.12
CA GLY A 137 9.26 13.10 0.81
C GLY A 137 9.67 13.88 2.05
N ALA A 138 10.85 13.62 2.60
CA ALA A 138 11.38 14.42 3.70
C ALA A 138 11.62 15.87 3.26
N ALA A 139 12.23 16.05 2.08
CA ALA A 139 12.47 17.37 1.50
C ALA A 139 11.17 18.13 1.23
N SER A 140 10.19 17.50 0.56
CA SER A 140 8.91 18.16 0.24
C SER A 140 8.06 18.43 1.48
N CYS A 141 8.09 17.54 2.48
CA CYS A 141 7.43 17.74 3.77
C CYS A 141 7.93 19.02 4.44
N PHE A 142 9.25 19.20 4.48
CA PHE A 142 9.88 20.40 5.00
C PHE A 142 9.51 21.65 4.18
N LEU A 143 9.74 21.61 2.87
CA LEU A 143 9.54 22.76 1.97
C LEU A 143 8.08 23.23 1.88
N SER A 144 7.12 22.31 1.96
CA SER A 144 5.69 22.65 1.86
C SER A 144 5.08 23.09 3.19
N GLY A 145 5.85 23.08 4.28
CA GLY A 145 5.31 23.30 5.63
C GLY A 145 4.25 22.26 5.97
N ALA A 146 4.49 20.99 5.62
CA ALA A 146 3.50 19.93 5.75
C ALA A 146 3.05 19.78 7.22
N ALA A 147 4.01 19.71 8.14
CA ALA A 147 3.78 19.57 9.58
C ALA A 147 2.92 20.71 10.15
N LYS A 148 3.20 21.96 9.78
CA LYS A 148 2.44 23.13 10.22
C LYS A 148 0.98 23.04 9.80
N ALA A 149 0.71 22.76 8.52
CA ALA A 149 -0.67 22.71 8.06
C ALA A 149 -1.42 21.42 8.46
N ALA A 150 -0.71 20.36 8.87
CA ALA A 150 -1.30 19.23 9.59
C ALA A 150 -1.55 19.52 11.09
N GLY A 151 -1.21 20.73 11.58
CA GLY A 151 -1.44 21.13 12.97
C GLY A 151 -0.53 20.42 13.98
N ILE A 152 0.61 19.88 13.54
CA ILE A 152 1.53 19.12 14.40
C ILE A 152 2.22 20.07 15.38
N ALA A 153 2.03 19.82 16.68
CA ALA A 153 2.68 20.55 17.76
C ALA A 153 4.20 20.35 17.73
N ASN A 154 4.97 21.41 18.01
CA ASN A 154 6.44 21.36 18.08
C ASN A 154 6.93 20.75 19.41
N VAL A 155 6.49 19.54 19.72
CA VAL A 155 6.85 18.79 20.93
C VAL A 155 7.23 17.37 20.55
N ALA A 156 8.25 16.82 21.21
CA ALA A 156 8.69 15.45 20.98
C ALA A 156 7.50 14.49 21.17
N PRO A 157 7.33 13.46 20.29
CA PRO A 157 6.22 12.53 20.42
C PRO A 157 6.25 11.82 21.78
N ALA A 158 5.13 11.86 22.49
CA ALA A 158 5.02 11.17 23.77
C ALA A 158 5.05 9.66 23.53
N PHE A 159 5.89 8.94 24.28
CA PHE A 159 5.86 7.49 24.29
C PHE A 159 4.61 7.04 25.04
N VAL A 160 3.74 6.29 24.36
CA VAL A 160 2.51 5.76 24.94
C VAL A 160 2.50 4.25 24.76
N ALA A 161 2.45 3.51 25.86
CA ALA A 161 2.30 2.07 25.80
C ALA A 161 0.88 1.70 25.33
N ALA A 162 0.78 0.71 24.46
CA ALA A 162 -0.49 0.16 24.03
C ALA A 162 -1.28 -0.44 25.20
N SER A 163 -2.60 -0.28 25.20
CA SER A 163 -3.47 -0.99 26.13
C SER A 163 -3.41 -2.50 25.85
N VAL A 164 -3.51 -3.32 26.90
CA VAL A 164 -3.55 -4.79 26.79
C VAL A 164 -4.70 -5.24 25.89
N THR A 165 -5.82 -4.52 25.91
CA THR A 165 -6.99 -4.78 25.07
C THR A 165 -6.67 -4.59 23.59
N ASP A 166 -5.92 -3.54 23.24
CA ASP A 166 -5.53 -3.27 21.86
C ASP A 166 -4.59 -4.37 21.34
N VAL A 167 -3.58 -4.72 22.14
CA VAL A 167 -2.64 -5.80 21.80
C VAL A 167 -3.37 -7.12 21.57
N LYS A 168 -4.31 -7.47 22.45
CA LYS A 168 -5.16 -8.67 22.29
C LYS A 168 -6.00 -8.59 21.01
N THR A 169 -6.59 -7.44 20.71
CA THR A 169 -7.47 -7.25 19.53
C THR A 169 -6.69 -7.42 18.23
N VAL A 170 -5.47 -6.87 18.16
CA VAL A 170 -4.64 -7.04 16.96
C VAL A 170 -4.12 -8.47 16.85
N ALA A 171 -3.74 -9.10 17.96
CA ALA A 171 -3.29 -10.49 17.97
C ALA A 171 -4.39 -11.47 17.55
N THR A 172 -5.63 -11.30 18.05
CA THR A 172 -6.77 -12.13 17.63
C THR A 172 -7.14 -11.90 16.17
N THR A 173 -7.07 -10.65 15.70
CA THR A 173 -7.25 -10.32 14.27
C THR A 173 -6.20 -11.00 13.40
N ALA A 174 -4.94 -11.02 13.84
CA ALA A 174 -3.85 -11.70 13.12
C ALA A 174 -4.07 -13.21 13.06
N ALA A 175 -4.44 -13.83 14.18
CA ALA A 175 -4.75 -15.25 14.25
C ALA A 175 -5.95 -15.60 13.34
N ALA A 176 -7.00 -14.80 13.37
CA ALA A 176 -8.17 -14.95 12.49
C ALA A 176 -7.80 -14.82 11.01
N ALA A 177 -6.94 -13.85 10.66
CA ALA A 177 -6.45 -13.68 9.29
C ALA A 177 -5.66 -14.91 8.80
N ILE A 178 -4.73 -15.43 9.63
CA ILE A 178 -3.95 -16.63 9.29
C ILE A 178 -4.86 -17.85 9.12
N ALA A 179 -5.82 -18.04 10.03
CA ALA A 179 -6.80 -19.12 9.94
C ALA A 179 -7.67 -18.99 8.68
N GLY A 180 -8.13 -17.77 8.37
CA GLY A 180 -8.92 -17.47 7.17
C GLY A 180 -8.16 -17.76 5.88
N PHE A 181 -6.91 -17.31 5.76
CA PHE A 181 -6.07 -17.63 4.59
C PHE A 181 -5.79 -19.13 4.48
N SER A 182 -5.55 -19.81 5.60
CA SER A 182 -5.32 -21.26 5.61
C SER A 182 -6.56 -22.04 5.15
N LEU A 183 -7.75 -21.63 5.61
CA LEU A 183 -9.02 -22.22 5.20
C LEU A 183 -9.29 -21.99 3.70
N LEU A 184 -9.12 -20.75 3.21
CA LEU A 184 -9.27 -20.43 1.80
C LEU A 184 -8.27 -21.21 0.93
N GLY A 185 -7.05 -21.44 1.43
CA GLY A 185 -6.07 -22.30 0.78
C GLY A 185 -6.55 -23.74 0.66
N LYS A 186 -7.02 -24.35 1.75
CA LYS A 186 -7.56 -25.72 1.75
C LYS A 186 -8.76 -25.87 0.80
N ILE A 187 -9.70 -24.92 0.86
CA ILE A 187 -10.87 -24.91 -0.05
C ILE A 187 -10.38 -24.78 -1.50
N GLY A 188 -9.46 -23.85 -1.77
CA GLY A 188 -8.91 -23.61 -3.11
C GLY A 188 -8.21 -24.82 -3.73
N GLN A 189 -7.62 -25.70 -2.93
CA GLN A 189 -7.02 -26.97 -3.39
C GLN A 189 -8.06 -28.04 -3.70
N SER A 190 -9.20 -28.02 -3.00
CA SER A 190 -10.25 -29.03 -3.13
C SER A 190 -11.25 -28.74 -4.24
N VAL A 191 -11.24 -27.54 -4.82
CA VAL A 191 -12.22 -27.09 -5.82
C VAL A 191 -11.59 -26.86 -7.19
N SER A 192 -12.38 -27.06 -8.25
CA SER A 192 -11.95 -26.83 -9.64
C SER A 192 -12.98 -26.00 -10.41
N GLY A 193 -12.60 -25.54 -11.61
CA GLY A 193 -13.45 -24.77 -12.50
C GLY A 193 -13.85 -23.38 -11.96
N SER A 194 -15.10 -22.98 -12.17
CA SER A 194 -15.61 -21.63 -11.83
C SER A 194 -15.48 -21.29 -10.34
N ILE A 195 -15.64 -22.28 -9.46
CA ILE A 195 -15.54 -22.10 -8.00
C ILE A 195 -14.14 -21.64 -7.60
N LYS A 196 -13.09 -22.13 -8.28
CA LYS A 196 -11.70 -21.72 -8.03
C LYS A 196 -11.49 -20.22 -8.26
N SER A 197 -12.13 -19.66 -9.29
CA SER A 197 -12.09 -18.21 -9.57
C SER A 197 -12.81 -17.41 -8.48
N VAL A 198 -13.89 -17.94 -7.91
CA VAL A 198 -14.57 -17.29 -6.77
C VAL A 198 -13.64 -17.28 -5.54
N VAL A 199 -12.99 -18.41 -5.22
CA VAL A 199 -12.03 -18.49 -4.12
C VAL A 199 -10.87 -17.50 -4.30
N GLU A 200 -10.36 -17.33 -5.52
CA GLU A 200 -9.32 -16.35 -5.83
C GLU A 200 -9.77 -14.90 -5.51
N LYS A 201 -10.99 -14.54 -5.92
CA LYS A 201 -11.58 -13.22 -5.65
C LYS A 201 -11.78 -13.00 -4.15
N VAL A 202 -12.33 -14.00 -3.45
CA VAL A 202 -12.53 -13.95 -2.00
C VAL A 202 -11.19 -13.81 -1.28
N ALA A 203 -10.20 -14.64 -1.61
CA ALA A 203 -8.85 -14.54 -1.04
C ALA A 203 -8.21 -13.17 -1.26
N THR A 204 -8.38 -12.62 -2.46
CA THR A 204 -7.88 -11.28 -2.78
C THR A 204 -8.61 -10.20 -1.97
N GLY A 205 -9.94 -10.28 -1.87
CA GLY A 205 -10.72 -9.35 -1.05
C GLY A 205 -10.40 -9.44 0.44
N THR A 206 -10.29 -10.65 0.98
CA THR A 206 -9.84 -10.88 2.37
C THR A 206 -8.46 -10.27 2.61
N SER A 207 -7.53 -10.39 1.65
CA SER A 207 -6.23 -9.72 1.78
C SER A 207 -6.31 -8.20 1.79
N GLY A 208 -7.20 -7.60 1.00
CA GLY A 208 -7.49 -6.16 1.06
C GLY A 208 -8.05 -5.76 2.41
N PHE A 209 -9.01 -6.53 2.95
CA PHE A 209 -9.62 -6.28 4.24
C PHE A 209 -8.61 -6.34 5.40
N VAL A 210 -7.81 -7.40 5.48
CA VAL A 210 -6.78 -7.55 6.51
C VAL A 210 -5.71 -6.46 6.38
N PHE A 211 -5.33 -6.09 5.15
CA PHE A 211 -4.40 -4.98 4.91
C PHE A 211 -4.96 -3.65 5.41
N ALA A 212 -6.25 -3.36 5.19
CA ALA A 212 -6.91 -2.16 5.71
C ALA A 212 -6.91 -2.13 7.25
N LEU A 213 -7.27 -3.23 7.91
CA LEU A 213 -7.20 -3.33 9.37
C LEU A 213 -5.78 -3.06 9.88
N GLY A 214 -4.76 -3.65 9.23
CA GLY A 214 -3.36 -3.40 9.54
C GLY A 214 -2.96 -1.92 9.42
N LEU A 215 -3.42 -1.22 8.37
CA LEU A 215 -3.22 0.22 8.20
C LEU A 215 -3.87 1.05 9.31
N GLY A 216 -5.09 0.68 9.72
CA GLY A 216 -5.82 1.34 10.80
C GLY A 216 -5.10 1.20 12.14
N PHE A 217 -4.76 -0.03 12.53
CA PHE A 217 -4.03 -0.29 13.79
C PHE A 217 -2.63 0.33 13.80
N ALA A 218 -1.95 0.34 12.66
CA ALA A 218 -0.64 0.99 12.52
C ALA A 218 -0.71 2.53 12.61
N GLY A 219 -1.91 3.13 12.58
CA GLY A 219 -2.11 4.57 12.55
C GLY A 219 -1.76 5.22 11.21
N MET A 220 -1.66 4.43 10.13
CA MET A 220 -1.27 4.93 8.80
C MET A 220 -2.43 5.60 8.06
N CYS A 221 -3.67 5.49 8.57
CA CYS A 221 -4.81 6.27 8.12
C CYS A 221 -4.81 7.72 8.67
N ARG A 222 -3.85 8.08 9.52
CA ARG A 222 -3.69 9.42 10.09
C ARG A 222 -2.58 10.18 9.36
N PRO A 223 -2.89 11.21 8.56
CA PRO A 223 -1.86 11.94 7.81
C PRO A 223 -0.81 12.60 8.71
N SER A 224 -1.16 13.00 9.93
CA SER A 224 -0.20 13.56 10.89
C SER A 224 0.93 12.60 11.24
N LYS A 225 0.65 11.29 11.34
CA LYS A 225 1.64 10.25 11.63
C LYS A 225 2.66 10.11 10.52
N VAL A 226 2.18 10.16 9.29
CA VAL A 226 3.02 10.10 8.10
C VAL A 226 3.89 11.34 7.98
N ILE A 227 3.29 12.52 8.11
CA ILE A 227 4.01 13.80 8.02
C ILE A 227 5.02 13.91 9.17
N GLY A 228 4.65 13.47 10.37
CA GLY A 228 5.54 13.42 11.54
C GLY A 228 6.76 12.52 11.31
N PHE A 229 6.62 11.42 10.59
CA PHE A 229 7.75 10.58 10.20
C PHE A 229 8.64 11.24 9.12
N LEU A 230 8.07 12.02 8.22
CA LEU A 230 8.84 12.71 7.17
C LEU A 230 9.51 14.00 7.65
N ASN A 231 9.02 14.57 8.74
CA ASN A 231 9.49 15.82 9.30
C ASN A 231 10.79 15.65 10.11
N LEU A 232 11.88 15.28 9.43
CA LEU A 232 13.20 15.04 10.05
C LEU A 232 13.79 16.28 10.76
N ALA A 233 13.34 17.48 10.39
CA ALA A 233 13.82 18.75 10.97
C ALA A 233 13.04 19.21 12.21
N GLY A 234 12.00 18.47 12.64
CA GLY A 234 11.14 18.82 13.77
C GLY A 234 10.84 17.62 14.67
N PRO A 235 9.72 17.62 15.39
CA PRO A 235 9.33 16.48 16.22
C PRO A 235 9.07 15.27 15.32
N TRP A 236 9.98 14.31 15.39
CA TRP A 236 10.01 13.16 14.49
C TRP A 236 9.31 11.95 15.12
N ASP A 237 8.31 11.40 14.43
CA ASP A 237 7.57 10.21 14.87
C ASP A 237 8.09 8.93 14.19
N PRO A 238 8.73 8.00 14.92
CA PRO A 238 9.29 6.79 14.34
C PRO A 238 8.26 5.71 13.98
N THR A 239 6.96 5.94 14.16
CA THR A 239 5.87 4.94 13.92
C THR A 239 6.05 4.21 12.59
N LEU A 240 6.25 4.93 11.48
CA LEU A 240 6.32 4.31 10.15
C LEU A 240 7.53 3.36 10.00
N MET A 241 8.66 3.66 10.66
CA MET A 241 9.83 2.77 10.63
C MET A 241 9.49 1.40 11.22
N PHE A 242 8.78 1.37 12.35
CA PHE A 242 8.36 0.13 13.00
C PHE A 242 7.31 -0.62 12.17
N VAL A 243 6.35 0.10 11.57
CA VAL A 243 5.32 -0.49 10.67
C VAL A 243 5.97 -1.13 9.44
N MET A 244 6.85 -0.40 8.76
CA MET A 244 7.52 -0.90 7.56
C MET A 244 8.49 -2.03 7.92
N GLY A 245 9.23 -1.90 9.01
CA GLY A 245 10.17 -2.91 9.51
C GLY A 245 9.50 -4.26 9.76
N SER A 246 8.42 -4.29 10.55
CA SER A 246 7.72 -5.55 10.82
C SER A 246 7.04 -6.12 9.57
N ALA A 247 6.44 -5.28 8.73
CA ALA A 247 5.84 -5.72 7.47
C ALA A 247 6.86 -6.35 6.51
N VAL A 248 8.05 -5.74 6.40
CA VAL A 248 9.17 -6.25 5.58
C VAL A 248 9.68 -7.57 6.14
N VAL A 249 9.87 -7.70 7.45
CA VAL A 249 10.35 -8.95 8.08
C VAL A 249 9.38 -10.10 7.82
N ILE A 250 8.09 -9.91 8.06
CA ILE A 250 7.07 -10.94 7.81
C ILE A 250 7.00 -11.28 6.31
N SER A 251 7.06 -10.27 5.45
CA SER A 251 7.06 -10.48 3.99
C SER A 251 8.31 -11.22 3.52
N ALA A 252 9.48 -10.90 4.08
CA ALA A 252 10.76 -11.54 3.75
C ALA A 252 10.75 -13.01 4.17
N ALA A 253 10.20 -13.33 5.35
CA ALA A 253 9.98 -14.70 5.78
C ALA A 253 9.06 -15.46 4.80
N GLY A 254 7.97 -14.84 4.34
CA GLY A 254 7.09 -15.41 3.31
C GLY A 254 7.79 -15.67 1.98
N TYR A 255 8.60 -14.72 1.49
CA TYR A 255 9.39 -14.92 0.27
C TYR A 255 10.47 -15.99 0.44
N ALA A 256 11.17 -16.02 1.58
CA ALA A 256 12.16 -17.05 1.89
C ALA A 256 11.53 -18.44 1.94
N ALA A 257 10.32 -18.58 2.51
CA ALA A 257 9.58 -19.84 2.52
C ALA A 257 9.32 -20.37 1.10
N ILE A 258 8.98 -19.50 0.14
CA ILE A 258 8.76 -19.89 -1.26
C ILE A 258 10.10 -20.16 -1.98
N GLN A 259 11.06 -19.22 -1.91
CA GLN A 259 12.26 -19.25 -2.76
C GLN A 259 13.39 -20.13 -2.22
N LYS A 260 13.61 -20.11 -0.90
CA LYS A 260 14.72 -20.82 -0.24
C LYS A 260 14.27 -22.19 0.26
N PHE A 261 13.12 -22.26 0.93
CA PHE A 261 12.63 -23.50 1.53
C PHE A 261 11.67 -24.28 0.62
N LYS A 262 11.29 -23.72 -0.54
CA LYS A 262 10.40 -24.35 -1.54
C LYS A 262 9.15 -24.97 -0.93
N VAL A 263 8.58 -24.34 0.10
CA VAL A 263 7.37 -24.81 0.80
C VAL A 263 6.18 -24.93 -0.16
N LEU A 264 6.18 -24.10 -1.22
CA LEU A 264 5.19 -24.12 -2.29
C LEU A 264 5.90 -24.00 -3.64
N GLU A 265 5.73 -25.00 -4.53
CA GLU A 265 6.26 -24.95 -5.91
C GLU A 265 5.38 -24.08 -6.83
N LYS A 266 4.08 -24.03 -6.55
CA LYS A 266 3.10 -23.20 -7.26
C LYS A 266 2.16 -22.51 -6.27
N PRO A 267 1.54 -21.37 -6.64
CA PRO A 267 0.50 -20.77 -5.82
C PRO A 267 -0.66 -21.75 -5.59
N VAL A 268 -1.36 -21.58 -4.47
CA VAL A 268 -2.43 -22.51 -4.09
C VAL A 268 -3.59 -22.47 -5.08
N VAL A 269 -3.93 -21.29 -5.59
CA VAL A 269 -5.09 -21.08 -6.47
C VAL A 269 -4.69 -20.81 -7.93
N CYS A 270 -3.52 -20.23 -8.18
CA CYS A 270 -3.06 -19.88 -9.53
C CYS A 270 -1.91 -20.78 -10.02
N GLU A 271 -1.67 -20.79 -11.33
CA GLU A 271 -0.68 -21.70 -11.94
C GLU A 271 0.76 -21.22 -11.81
N ALA A 272 0.99 -19.90 -11.60
CA ALA A 272 2.34 -19.35 -11.51
C ALA A 272 2.43 -18.13 -10.58
N PHE A 273 3.59 -17.96 -9.96
CA PHE A 273 3.93 -16.75 -9.21
C PHE A 273 4.25 -15.59 -10.15
N SER A 274 3.52 -14.47 -10.01
CA SER A 274 3.78 -13.22 -10.73
C SER A 274 4.72 -12.31 -9.92
N ILE A 275 5.96 -12.73 -9.75
CA ILE A 275 7.00 -11.95 -9.03
C ILE A 275 7.84 -11.20 -10.07
N SER A 276 7.95 -9.87 -9.95
CA SER A 276 8.80 -9.09 -10.85
C SER A 276 10.28 -9.40 -10.61
N THR A 277 10.98 -9.77 -11.69
CA THR A 277 12.42 -10.06 -11.74
C THR A 277 13.26 -8.87 -12.20
N LEU A 278 12.64 -7.70 -12.44
CA LEU A 278 13.34 -6.52 -12.94
C LEU A 278 14.31 -5.96 -11.89
N SER A 279 15.60 -5.91 -12.24
CA SER A 279 16.68 -5.36 -11.41
C SER A 279 17.17 -3.99 -11.87
N ASN A 280 16.90 -3.61 -13.12
CA ASN A 280 17.44 -2.38 -13.70
C ASN A 280 16.91 -1.12 -12.99
N ILE A 281 17.80 -0.19 -12.69
CA ILE A 281 17.47 1.15 -12.19
C ILE A 281 17.47 2.08 -13.41
N ASP A 282 16.29 2.58 -13.76
CA ASP A 282 16.11 3.48 -14.89
C ASP A 282 15.70 4.89 -14.43
N LYS A 283 15.88 5.89 -15.30
CA LYS A 283 15.53 7.28 -14.97
C LYS A 283 14.02 7.45 -14.68
N LYS A 284 13.17 6.68 -15.36
CA LYS A 284 11.70 6.73 -15.18
C LYS A 284 11.32 6.30 -13.76
N LEU A 285 11.98 5.28 -13.22
CA LEU A 285 11.81 4.78 -11.86
C LEU A 285 12.22 5.83 -10.84
N LEU A 286 13.40 6.46 -11.00
CA LEU A 286 13.89 7.45 -10.04
C LEU A 286 13.06 8.74 -10.07
N ILE A 287 12.64 9.20 -11.24
CA ILE A 287 11.71 10.34 -11.38
C ILE A 287 10.36 10.00 -10.75
N GLY A 288 9.83 8.80 -11.03
CA GLY A 288 8.60 8.31 -10.41
C GLY A 288 8.69 8.26 -8.88
N ALA A 289 9.81 7.76 -8.34
CA ALA A 289 10.08 7.72 -6.90
C ALA A 289 10.14 9.13 -6.30
N ALA A 290 10.83 10.06 -6.98
CA ALA A 290 10.95 11.44 -6.53
C ALA A 290 9.58 12.13 -6.48
N LEU A 291 8.75 12.00 -7.52
CA LEU A 291 7.40 12.57 -7.57
C LEU A 291 6.48 11.93 -6.54
N PHE A 292 6.55 10.61 -6.38
CA PHE A 292 5.79 9.88 -5.37
C PHE A 292 6.14 10.37 -3.97
N GLY A 293 7.43 10.45 -3.66
CA GLY A 293 7.93 10.97 -2.39
C GLY A 293 7.47 12.41 -2.16
N ALA A 294 7.63 13.27 -3.17
CA ALA A 294 7.25 14.67 -3.07
C ALA A 294 5.76 14.84 -2.73
N GLY A 295 4.88 14.17 -3.47
CA GLY A 295 3.44 14.20 -3.20
C GLY A 295 3.07 13.60 -1.85
N TRP A 296 3.74 12.51 -1.46
CA TRP A 296 3.54 11.87 -0.17
C TRP A 296 3.98 12.77 1.00
N GLY A 297 5.05 13.55 0.86
CA GLY A 297 5.48 14.52 1.86
C GLY A 297 4.59 15.77 1.94
N ILE A 298 4.01 16.20 0.83
CA ILE A 298 3.06 17.33 0.81
C ILE A 298 1.73 16.95 1.46
N GLY A 299 1.17 15.80 1.09
CA GLY A 299 -0.17 15.38 1.53
C GLY A 299 -0.18 14.46 2.76
N GLY A 300 0.89 13.73 3.04
CA GLY A 300 0.88 12.73 4.10
C GLY A 300 -0.04 11.53 3.86
N ILE A 301 -0.62 11.41 2.67
CA ILE A 301 -1.56 10.32 2.33
C ILE A 301 -0.90 9.42 1.29
N CYS A 302 -0.84 8.12 1.60
CA CYS A 302 -0.47 7.07 0.67
C CYS A 302 -1.72 6.51 -0.05
N PRO A 303 -1.59 5.86 -1.22
CA PRO A 303 -2.72 5.29 -1.94
C PRO A 303 -3.52 4.25 -1.14
N GLY A 304 -2.86 3.43 -0.30
CA GLY A 304 -3.50 2.48 0.61
C GLY A 304 -4.41 3.17 1.64
N PRO A 305 -3.83 3.96 2.57
CA PRO A 305 -4.58 4.79 3.49
C PRO A 305 -5.65 5.68 2.83
N GLY A 306 -5.39 6.22 1.64
CA GLY A 306 -6.36 7.03 0.89
C GLY A 306 -7.62 6.23 0.55
N VAL A 307 -7.49 4.99 0.05
CA VAL A 307 -8.64 4.13 -0.24
C VAL A 307 -9.37 3.71 1.04
N VAL A 308 -8.64 3.39 2.11
CA VAL A 308 -9.24 3.01 3.39
C VAL A 308 -9.98 4.19 4.02
N SER A 309 -9.40 5.39 3.97
CA SER A 309 -9.98 6.62 4.53
C SER A 309 -11.08 7.21 3.64
N ALA A 310 -11.33 6.65 2.46
CA ALA A 310 -12.49 7.01 1.65
C ALA A 310 -13.80 6.77 2.41
N ALA A 311 -13.80 5.84 3.38
CA ALA A 311 -14.92 5.57 4.27
C ALA A 311 -15.38 6.80 5.07
N GLU A 312 -14.46 7.73 5.38
CA GLU A 312 -14.78 8.96 6.11
C GLU A 312 -15.47 10.02 5.24
N MET A 313 -15.48 9.85 3.91
CA MET A 313 -16.09 10.79 2.95
C MET A 313 -15.62 12.25 3.09
N SER A 314 -14.40 12.46 3.60
CA SER A 314 -13.77 13.78 3.74
C SER A 314 -13.49 14.40 2.36
N PRO A 315 -13.77 15.71 2.15
CA PRO A 315 -13.46 16.41 0.90
C PRO A 315 -11.98 16.32 0.51
N GLN A 316 -11.08 16.37 1.49
CA GLN A 316 -9.64 16.28 1.29
C GLN A 316 -9.22 14.89 0.79
N VAL A 317 -9.76 13.82 1.39
CA VAL A 317 -9.45 12.44 0.97
C VAL A 317 -10.01 12.16 -0.42
N LEU A 318 -11.24 12.63 -0.71
CA LEU A 318 -11.85 12.47 -2.03
C LEU A 318 -11.09 13.24 -3.11
N ALA A 319 -10.66 14.47 -2.82
CA ALA A 319 -9.83 15.25 -3.72
C ALA A 319 -8.46 14.61 -3.96
N TYR A 320 -7.85 14.03 -2.92
CA TYR A 320 -6.64 13.23 -3.04
C TYR A 320 -6.85 12.03 -3.97
N LEU A 321 -7.92 11.25 -3.80
CA LEU A 321 -8.19 10.07 -4.64
C LEU A 321 -8.51 10.44 -6.09
N GLY A 322 -9.29 11.49 -6.31
CA GLY A 322 -9.61 11.99 -7.65
C GLY A 322 -8.36 12.44 -8.39
N SER A 323 -7.51 13.23 -7.73
CA SER A 323 -6.24 13.70 -8.28
C SER A 323 -5.20 12.59 -8.45
N LEU A 324 -5.18 11.60 -7.55
CA LEU A 324 -4.38 10.37 -7.68
C LEU A 324 -4.70 9.64 -9.00
N CYS A 325 -6.00 9.41 -9.26
CA CYS A 325 -6.45 8.80 -10.50
C CYS A 325 -6.08 9.67 -11.72
N LEU A 326 -6.26 11.00 -11.62
CA LEU A 326 -5.87 11.93 -12.67
C LEU A 326 -4.37 11.86 -13.00
N GLY A 327 -3.50 11.78 -11.99
CA GLY A 327 -2.05 11.62 -12.18
C GLY A 327 -1.70 10.33 -12.92
N MET A 328 -2.41 9.23 -12.62
CA MET A 328 -2.25 7.96 -13.35
C MET A 328 -2.74 8.06 -14.80
N VAL A 329 -3.85 8.78 -15.06
CA VAL A 329 -4.33 9.05 -16.42
C VAL A 329 -3.31 9.87 -17.21
N VAL A 330 -2.75 10.92 -16.61
CA VAL A 330 -1.72 11.75 -17.26
C VAL A 330 -0.49 10.91 -17.62
N GLU A 331 -0.02 10.03 -16.74
CA GLU A 331 1.10 9.11 -17.06
C GLU A 331 0.80 8.21 -18.27
N ARG A 332 -0.44 7.72 -18.35
CA ARG A 332 -0.91 6.91 -19.48
C ARG A 332 -0.89 7.69 -20.78
N LEU A 333 -1.33 8.95 -20.75
CA LEU A 333 -1.35 9.83 -21.94
C LEU A 333 0.08 10.16 -22.39
N ILE A 334 0.98 10.51 -21.47
CA ILE A 334 2.38 10.78 -21.76
C ILE A 334 3.06 9.54 -22.37
N SER A 335 2.80 8.36 -21.79
CA SER A 335 3.39 7.10 -22.28
C SER A 335 2.87 6.69 -23.66
N LYS A 336 1.61 7.00 -23.99
CA LYS A 336 1.07 6.78 -25.35
C LYS A 336 1.62 7.76 -26.37
N ALA A 337 1.90 8.99 -25.96
CA ALA A 337 2.40 10.05 -26.83
C ALA A 337 3.89 9.91 -27.18
N ALA A 338 4.67 9.14 -26.42
CA ALA A 338 6.08 8.86 -26.71
C ALA A 338 6.21 7.74 -27.77
N PRO A 339 6.55 8.06 -29.03
CA PRO A 339 6.72 7.06 -30.08
C PRO A 339 8.11 6.44 -29.90
N GLY A 340 8.21 5.27 -29.26
CA GLY A 340 9.46 4.51 -29.20
C GLY A 340 9.68 3.59 -27.99
N CYS A 341 8.94 3.76 -26.90
CA CYS A 341 9.04 2.87 -25.73
C CYS A 341 7.73 2.13 -25.49
N GLN A 342 7.49 1.06 -26.24
CA GLN A 342 6.55 0.03 -25.80
C GLN A 342 7.10 -0.57 -24.50
N CYS A 343 6.54 -0.19 -23.35
CA CYS A 343 6.63 -1.04 -22.17
C CYS A 343 5.99 -2.39 -22.54
N PRO A 344 6.64 -3.53 -22.26
CA PRO A 344 6.00 -4.82 -22.49
C PRO A 344 4.71 -4.83 -21.68
N ALA A 345 3.59 -4.98 -22.40
CA ALA A 345 2.30 -5.22 -21.81
C ALA A 345 2.46 -6.34 -20.78
N SER A 346 1.89 -6.15 -19.59
CA SER A 346 1.69 -7.23 -18.63
C SER A 346 1.17 -8.45 -19.40
N SER A 347 1.98 -9.49 -19.47
CA SER A 347 1.74 -10.70 -20.26
C SER A 347 0.40 -11.30 -19.85
N GLY A 348 -0.65 -10.98 -20.61
CA GLY A 348 -1.79 -11.84 -20.75
C GLY A 348 -1.28 -13.11 -21.39
N SER A 349 -1.41 -14.23 -20.68
CA SER A 349 -1.20 -15.56 -21.22
C SER A 349 -2.04 -15.69 -22.48
N LYS A 350 -1.40 -15.63 -23.65
CA LYS A 350 -1.99 -16.22 -24.84
C LYS A 350 -2.07 -17.72 -24.57
N THR A 351 -3.28 -18.22 -24.41
CA THR A 351 -3.58 -19.64 -24.59
C THR A 351 -3.27 -19.99 -26.03
N GLU A 352 -2.07 -20.52 -26.27
CA GLU A 352 -1.78 -21.32 -27.45
C GLU A 352 -2.51 -22.65 -27.31
N GLY A 353 -3.37 -22.96 -28.27
CA GLY A 353 -4.15 -24.19 -28.26
C GLY A 353 -5.11 -24.27 -29.43
N GLU A 354 -4.61 -24.26 -30.67
CA GLU A 354 -5.36 -24.89 -31.75
C GLU A 354 -4.45 -25.52 -32.83
N SER A 355 -4.32 -26.84 -32.68
CA SER A 355 -4.37 -27.86 -33.73
C SER A 355 -3.32 -27.83 -34.84
N SER A 356 -2.24 -28.57 -34.58
CA SER A 356 -1.44 -29.25 -35.60
C SER A 356 -2.23 -30.45 -36.16
N LYS A 357 -2.90 -30.29 -37.30
CA LYS A 357 -3.24 -31.38 -38.25
C LYS A 357 -3.48 -30.81 -39.65
N LYS A 358 -2.43 -30.75 -40.48
CA LYS A 358 -2.46 -30.95 -41.95
C LYS A 358 -1.05 -30.85 -42.56
N LYS A 359 -0.38 -32.00 -42.67
CA LYS A 359 0.51 -32.42 -43.77
C LYS A 359 -0.19 -33.65 -44.36
N ALA A 360 -0.21 -33.98 -45.64
CA ALA A 360 0.34 -33.49 -46.89
C ALA A 360 -0.68 -33.99 -47.98
N GLN A 361 -0.72 -33.46 -49.21
CA GLN A 361 -0.03 -34.08 -50.35
C GLN A 361 0.23 -35.58 -50.22
#